data_AF-A0AAV7HVF9-F1
#
_entry.id   AF-A0AAV7HVF9-F1
#
_cell.length_a   1.000
_cell.length_b   1.000
_cell.length_c   1.000
_cell.angle_alpha   90.00
_cell.angle_beta   90.00
_cell.angle_gamma   90.00
#
_symmetry.space_group_name_H-M   'P 1'
#
loop_
_entity.id
_entity.type
_entity.pdbx_description
1 polymer ?
#
loop_
_entity_poly.entity_id
_entity_poly.type
_entity_poly.pdbx_seq_one_letter_code
_entity_poly.pdbx_strand_id
1 'polypeptide(L)'
;MGYSKKTASVTVFFISAFFHEYLVSVPLKTFKIWAFMGMMGQIPLSFISKHVERRFGARWGNIVVWSSLIIGQPLCIMVYYHDYVVEHFGETLLEDHSIV
;
A
#
# COMPACT_ATOMS: atom_id res chain seq x y z
N MET A 1 3.60 22.06 -25.41
CA MET A 1 3.08 20.68 -25.46
C MET A 1 3.16 20.12 -24.05
N GLY A 2 2.03 19.85 -23.41
CA GLY A 2 2.00 19.44 -22.00
C GLY A 2 1.15 18.18 -21.84
N TYR A 3 1.67 17.23 -21.05
CA TYR A 3 0.91 16.04 -20.68
C TYR A 3 -0.37 16.41 -19.93
N SER A 4 -1.43 15.60 -20.10
CA SER A 4 -2.66 15.81 -19.35
C SER A 4 -2.39 15.69 -17.85
N LYS A 5 -3.07 16.49 -17.02
CA LYS A 5 -2.94 16.43 -15.55
C LYS A 5 -3.12 15.02 -15.00
N LYS A 6 -3.99 14.21 -15.62
CA LYS A 6 -4.21 12.81 -15.26
C LYS A 6 -3.00 11.95 -15.58
N THR A 7 -2.47 12.08 -16.80
CA THR A 7 -1.28 11.34 -17.25
C THR A 7 -0.08 11.66 -16.36
N ALA A 8 0.18 12.96 -16.11
CA ALA A 8 1.26 13.38 -15.23
C ALA A 8 1.10 12.83 -13.80
N SER A 9 -0.11 12.88 -13.24
CA SER A 9 -0.39 12.33 -11.91
C SER A 9 -0.16 10.82 -11.85
N VAL A 10 -0.64 10.06 -12.84
CA VAL A 10 -0.45 8.60 -12.88
C VAL A 10 1.04 8.25 -13.01
N THR A 11 1.78 8.96 -13.86
CA THR A 11 3.22 8.72 -14.03
C THR A 11 4.00 9.00 -12.75
N VAL A 12 3.72 10.11 -12.05
CA VAL A 12 4.40 10.44 -10.78
C VAL A 12 4.09 9.40 -9.71
N PHE A 13 2.83 8.98 -9.58
CA PHE A 13 2.46 7.94 -8.62
C PHE A 13 3.08 6.59 -8.96
N PHE A 14 3.17 6.23 -10.24
CA PHE A 14 3.81 4.99 -10.68
C PHE A 14 5.31 4.97 -10.33
N ILE A 15 6.03 6.06 -10.64
CA ILE A 15 7.45 6.18 -10.28
C ILE A 15 7.62 6.12 -8.76
N SER A 16 6.75 6.78 -7.99
CA SER A 16 6.77 6.74 -6.53
C SER A 16 6.51 5.31 -5.98
N ALA A 17 5.56 4.58 -6.57
CA ALA A 17 5.24 3.21 -6.20
C ALA A 17 6.43 2.26 -6.41
N PHE A 18 7.15 2.43 -7.52
CA PHE A 18 8.38 1.68 -7.80
C PHE A 18 9.45 1.90 -6.73
N PHE A 19 9.72 3.16 -6.35
CA PHE A 19 10.69 3.44 -5.28
C PHE A 19 10.23 2.95 -3.90
N HIS A 20 8.92 2.99 -3.61
CA HIS A 20 8.38 2.42 -2.37
C HIS A 20 8.62 0.92 -2.29
N GLU A 21 8.31 0.18 -3.36
CA GLU A 21 8.58 -1.26 -3.40
C GLU A 21 10.08 -1.53 -3.28
N TYR A 22 10.93 -0.78 -4.00
CA TYR A 22 12.38 -0.93 -3.89
C TYR A 22 12.89 -0.73 -2.45
N LEU A 23 12.47 0.35 -1.78
CA LEU A 23 12.90 0.66 -0.41
C LEU A 23 12.36 -0.34 0.63
N VAL A 24 11.22 -0.97 0.39
CA VAL A 24 10.65 -1.99 1.28
C VAL A 24 11.26 -3.37 1.01
N SER A 25 11.40 -3.77 -0.25
CA SER A 25 11.91 -5.10 -0.63
C SER A 25 13.40 -5.28 -0.37
N VAL A 26 14.22 -4.23 -0.50
CA VAL A 26 15.68 -4.31 -0.24
C VAL A 26 16.01 -4.72 1.21
N PRO A 27 15.50 -4.05 2.27
CA PRO A 27 15.80 -4.43 3.65
C PRO A 27 15.17 -5.77 4.05
N LEU A 28 13.98 -6.09 3.53
CA LEU A 28 13.27 -7.34 3.85
C LEU A 28 13.76 -8.55 3.01
N LYS A 29 14.52 -8.30 1.93
CA LYS A 29 14.92 -9.31 0.92
C LYS A 29 13.76 -10.10 0.31
N THR A 30 12.52 -9.64 0.48
CA THR A 30 11.33 -10.25 -0.10
C THR A 30 10.77 -9.34 -1.20
N PHE A 31 10.76 -9.84 -2.43
CA PHE A 31 10.19 -9.11 -3.57
C PHE A 31 8.70 -9.47 -3.70
N LYS A 32 7.81 -8.61 -3.20
CA LYS A 32 6.35 -8.78 -3.38
C LYS A 32 5.68 -7.51 -3.91
N ILE A 33 4.79 -7.71 -4.88
CA ILE A 33 4.02 -6.64 -5.57
C ILE A 33 2.99 -5.94 -4.65
N TRP A 34 2.82 -6.36 -3.39
CA TRP A 34 1.82 -5.81 -2.47
C TRP A 34 2.00 -4.32 -2.18
N ALA A 35 3.22 -3.85 -1.92
CA ALA A 35 3.49 -2.43 -1.62
C ALA A 35 3.20 -1.53 -2.83
N PHE A 36 3.54 -2.01 -4.02
CA PHE A 36 3.23 -1.35 -5.29
C PHE A 36 1.71 -1.26 -5.53
N MET A 37 0.99 -2.36 -5.31
CA MET A 37 -0.48 -2.39 -5.42
C MET A 37 -1.15 -1.46 -4.41
N GLY A 38 -0.64 -1.37 -3.18
CA GLY A 38 -1.12 -0.43 -2.16
C GLY A 38 -0.98 1.04 -2.59
N MET A 39 0.18 1.41 -3.15
CA MET A 39 0.43 2.75 -3.67
C MET A 39 -0.44 3.08 -4.88
N MET A 40 -0.58 2.14 -5.82
CA MET A 40 -1.45 2.32 -6.99
C MET A 40 -2.92 2.41 -6.60
N GLY A 41 -3.34 1.74 -5.52
CA GLY A 41 -4.68 1.83 -4.94
C GLY A 41 -5.04 3.22 -4.40
N GLN A 42 -4.06 4.08 -4.08
CA GLN A 42 -4.33 5.45 -3.65
C GLN A 42 -4.93 6.32 -4.77
N ILE A 43 -4.60 6.05 -6.04
CA ILE A 43 -5.12 6.79 -7.20
C ILE A 43 -6.66 6.66 -7.29
N PRO A 44 -7.25 5.44 -7.37
CA PRO A 44 -8.71 5.29 -7.40
C PRO A 44 -9.37 5.76 -6.11
N LEU A 45 -8.75 5.57 -4.94
CA LEU A 45 -9.25 6.12 -3.67
C LEU A 45 -9.37 7.65 -3.70
N SER A 46 -8.40 8.35 -4.30
CA SER A 46 -8.46 9.80 -4.49
C SER A 46 -9.63 10.23 -5.38
N PHE A 47 -9.91 9.48 -6.45
CA PHE A 47 -11.08 9.71 -7.29
C PHE A 47 -12.40 9.46 -6.55
N ILE A 48 -12.47 8.39 -5.76
CA ILE A 48 -13.64 8.06 -4.92
C ILE A 48 -13.87 9.14 -3.88
N SER A 49 -12.82 9.58 -3.17
CA SER A 49 -12.92 10.67 -2.19
C SER A 49 -13.49 11.94 -2.84
N LYS A 50 -13.00 12.35 -4.00
CA LYS A 50 -13.55 13.49 -4.77
C LYS A 50 -15.00 13.29 -5.19
N HIS A 51 -15.38 12.05 -5.53
CA HIS A 51 -16.76 11.74 -5.89
C HIS A 51 -17.69 11.84 -4.67
N VAL A 52 -17.25 11.30 -3.53
CA VAL A 52 -17.97 11.37 -2.25
C VAL A 52 -18.06 12.82 -1.77
N GLU A 53 -17.00 13.60 -1.91
CA GLU A 53 -16.95 15.03 -1.57
C GLU A 53 -18.03 15.82 -2.31
N ARG A 54 -18.19 15.60 -3.63
CA ARG A 54 -19.23 16.26 -4.42
C ARG A 54 -20.64 15.82 -4.07
N ARG A 55 -20.83 14.56 -3.68
CA ARG A 55 -22.16 13.97 -3.48
C ARG A 55 -22.70 14.16 -2.06
N PHE A 56 -21.83 14.04 -1.06
CA PHE A 56 -22.17 14.06 0.36
C PHE A 56 -21.56 15.26 1.11
N GLY A 57 -20.72 16.06 0.45
CA GLY A 57 -20.09 17.26 1.01
C GLY A 57 -18.66 17.03 1.51
N ALA A 58 -17.96 18.14 1.77
CA ALA A 58 -16.54 18.16 2.10
C ALA A 58 -16.13 17.29 3.31
N ARG A 59 -17.02 17.19 4.31
CA ARG A 59 -16.79 16.36 5.51
C ARG A 59 -16.60 14.88 5.18
N TRP A 60 -17.42 14.34 4.29
CA TRP A 60 -17.35 12.93 3.90
C TRP A 60 -16.13 12.65 3.04
N GLY A 61 -15.75 13.58 2.17
CA GLY A 61 -14.48 13.51 1.42
C GLY A 61 -13.29 13.40 2.36
N ASN A 62 -13.24 14.24 3.40
CA ASN A 62 -12.18 14.20 4.43
C ASN A 62 -12.16 12.87 5.19
N ILE A 63 -13.31 12.35 5.63
CA ILE A 63 -13.37 11.06 6.35
C ILE A 63 -12.77 9.94 5.49
N VAL A 64 -13.06 9.90 4.19
CA VAL A 64 -12.51 8.91 3.25
C VAL A 64 -11.00 9.05 3.11
N VAL A 65 -10.47 10.27 3.07
CA VAL A 65 -9.01 10.49 3.03
C VAL A 65 -8.35 9.97 4.31
N TRP A 66 -8.87 10.38 5.47
CA TRP A 66 -8.31 9.96 6.76
C TRP A 66 -8.39 8.46 6.99
N SER A 67 -9.50 7.81 6.60
CA SER A 67 -9.61 6.35 6.69
C SER A 67 -8.62 5.65 5.75
N SER A 68 -8.44 6.16 4.53
CA SER A 68 -7.48 5.59 3.58
C SER A 68 -6.03 5.73 4.03
N LEU A 69 -5.67 6.79 4.77
CA LEU A 69 -4.33 6.98 5.32
C LEU A 69 -4.01 6.01 6.45
N ILE A 70 -4.99 5.73 7.31
CA ILE A 70 -4.84 4.79 8.43
C ILE A 70 -4.75 3.35 7.91
N ILE A 71 -5.59 3.00 6.93
CA ILE A 71 -5.73 1.63 6.44
C ILE A 71 -4.71 1.31 5.34
N GLY A 72 -4.42 2.21 4.41
CA GLY A 72 -3.72 1.87 3.16
C GLY A 72 -2.25 1.50 3.33
N GLN A 73 -1.38 2.50 3.43
CA GLN A 73 0.08 2.30 3.51
C GLN A 73 0.52 1.51 4.75
N PRO A 74 0.00 1.78 5.97
CA PRO A 74 0.42 1.07 7.18
C PRO A 74 0.09 -0.42 7.14
N LEU A 75 -1.09 -0.83 6.64
CA LEU A 75 -1.43 -2.26 6.54
C LEU A 75 -0.56 -2.98 5.52
N CYS A 76 -0.21 -2.34 4.40
CA CYS A 76 0.72 -2.97 3.44
C CYS A 76 2.06 -3.29 4.08
N ILE A 77 2.61 -2.40 4.91
CA ILE A 77 3.85 -2.64 5.64
C ILE A 77 3.64 -3.74 6.69
N MET A 78 2.50 -3.75 7.38
CA MET A 78 2.18 -4.76 8.39
C MET A 78 2.08 -6.17 7.79
N VAL A 79 1.45 -6.32 6.62
CA VAL A 79 1.39 -7.60 5.89
C VAL A 79 2.80 -8.07 5.51
N TYR A 80 3.65 -7.16 5.06
CA TYR A 80 5.05 -7.46 4.75
C TYR A 80 5.84 -7.94 5.97
N TYR A 81 5.64 -7.28 7.11
CA TYR A 81 6.27 -7.69 8.37
C TYR A 81 5.74 -9.04 8.85
N HIS A 82 4.43 -9.26 8.75
CA HIS A 82 3.81 -10.54 9.10
C HIS A 82 4.36 -11.69 8.24
N ASP A 83 4.44 -11.51 6.92
CA ASP A 83 5.01 -12.51 6.01
C ASP A 83 6.48 -12.79 6.35
N TYR A 84 7.28 -11.76 6.64
CA TYR A 84 8.67 -11.93 7.04
C TYR A 84 8.81 -12.75 8.33
N VAL A 85 7.98 -12.46 9.34
CA VAL A 85 7.98 -13.17 10.63
C VAL A 85 7.54 -14.63 10.44
N VAL A 86 6.48 -14.87 9.66
CA VAL A 86 6.02 -16.24 9.37
C VAL A 86 7.09 -17.05 8.64
N GLU A 87 7.78 -16.45 7.68
CA GLU A 87 8.82 -17.15 6.91
C GLU A 87 10.09 -17.42 7.76
N HIS A 88 10.50 -16.50 8.64
CA HIS A 88 11.72 -16.66 9.43
C HIS A 88 11.54 -17.39 10.78
N PHE A 89 10.37 -17.27 11.41
CA PHE A 89 10.08 -17.88 12.72
C PHE A 89 9.07 -19.03 12.64
N GLY A 90 8.35 -19.18 11.53
CA GLY A 90 7.41 -20.28 11.32
C GLY A 90 8.11 -21.63 11.23
N GLU A 91 9.29 -21.72 10.60
CA GLU A 91 10.08 -22.96 10.58
C GLU A 91 10.53 -23.38 11.98
N THR A 92 10.94 -22.43 12.83
CA THR A 92 11.37 -22.70 14.20
C THR A 92 10.21 -23.22 15.08
N LEU A 93 8.99 -22.72 14.86
CA LEU A 93 7.77 -23.18 15.56
C LEU A 93 7.27 -24.53 15.04
N LEU A 94 7.43 -24.81 13.75
CA LEU A 94 7.08 -26.10 13.15
C LEU A 94 8.06 -27.20 13.55
N GLU A 95 9.35 -26.89 13.68
CA GLU A 95 10.34 -27.83 14.23
C GLU A 95 9.96 -28.21 15.67
N ASP A 96 9.72 -27.26 16.57
CA ASP A 96 9.37 -27.52 17.98
C ASP A 96 8.12 -28.40 18.14
N HIS A 97 7.08 -28.17 17.31
CA HIS A 97 5.86 -28.99 17.31
C HIS A 97 6.01 -30.39 16.69
N SER A 98 7.09 -30.64 15.95
CA SER A 98 7.39 -31.96 15.36
C SER A 98 8.22 -32.86 16.29
N ILE A 99 8.76 -32.30 17.37
CA ILE A 99 9.56 -33.02 18.39
C ILE A 99 8.73 -33.38 19.63
N VAL A 100 7.40 -33.20 19.60
CA VAL A 100 6.46 -33.59 20.66
C VAL A 100 5.55 -34.73 20.21
#